data_AF-A0A2T3MKS9-F1
#
_entry.id   AF-A0A2T3MKS9-F1
#
_cell.length_a   1.000
_cell.length_b   1.000
_cell.length_c   1.000
_cell.angle_alpha   90.00
_cell.angle_beta   90.00
_cell.angle_gamma   90.00
#
_symmetry.space_group_name_H-M   'P 1'
#
loop_
_entity.id
_entity.type
_entity.pdbx_description
1 polymer ?
#
loop_
_entity_poly.entity_id
_entity_poly.type
_entity_poly.pdbx_seq_one_letter_code
_entity_poly.pdbx_strand_id
1 'polypeptide(L)'
;MKKYAFVTALLLLAGCDITTETRLPPTAKDIEMCQQRIAVKTNYIVTAMSDNSVDNKSKDNRGWVYVNYQKDNNRGYLKFRCNVNYVEVWAAGAAMWTGL
;
A
#
# COMPACT_ATOMS: atom_id res chain seq x y z
N MET A 1 2.14 49.34 8.39
CA MET A 1 2.17 48.11 7.57
C MET A 1 3.07 47.10 8.27
N LYS A 2 2.51 46.05 8.90
CA LYS A 2 3.28 45.00 9.58
C LYS A 2 3.56 43.89 8.57
N LYS A 3 4.84 43.57 8.36
CA LYS A 3 5.30 42.50 7.48
C LYS A 3 5.10 41.16 8.19
N TYR A 4 4.23 40.32 7.67
CA TYR A 4 4.10 38.94 8.11
C TYR A 4 5.27 38.15 7.53
N ALA A 5 6.24 37.80 8.38
CA ALA A 5 7.28 36.85 8.01
C ALA A 5 6.63 35.46 7.92
N PHE A 6 6.44 34.99 6.69
CA PHE A 6 6.07 33.61 6.38
C PHE A 6 7.18 32.67 6.88
N VAL A 7 6.98 32.11 8.07
CA VAL A 7 7.77 30.96 8.56
C VAL A 7 6.92 29.71 8.38
N THR A 8 6.67 29.32 7.13
CA THR A 8 6.00 28.04 6.80
C THR A 8 6.88 27.12 5.95
N ALA A 9 8.12 27.53 5.64
CA ALA A 9 9.01 26.78 4.75
C ALA A 9 9.89 25.72 5.43
N LEU A 10 9.86 25.58 6.77
CA LEU A 10 10.69 24.58 7.48
C LEU A 10 9.98 23.26 7.82
N LEU A 11 8.65 23.17 7.68
CA LEU A 11 7.90 21.94 7.99
C LEU A 11 7.79 20.97 6.80
N LEU A 12 8.28 21.36 5.62
CA LEU A 12 8.27 20.50 4.42
C LEU A 12 9.54 19.65 4.26
N LEU A 13 10.54 19.81 5.13
CA LEU A 13 11.84 19.13 5.01
C LEU A 13 12.03 17.94 5.97
N ALA A 14 11.04 17.64 6.82
CA ALA A 14 11.05 16.45 7.69
C ALA A 14 10.21 15.28 7.12
N GLY A 15 9.98 15.26 5.81
CA GLY A 15 9.17 14.24 5.11
C GLY A 15 9.97 13.08 4.50
N CYS A 16 11.27 12.97 4.78
CA CYS A 16 12.12 11.86 4.33
C CYS A 16 12.75 11.26 5.59
N ASP A 17 12.53 10.01 5.98
CA ASP A 17 12.72 8.83 5.15
C ASP A 17 11.98 7.66 5.83
N ILE A 18 10.73 7.41 5.43
CA ILE A 18 10.05 6.16 5.82
C ILE A 18 10.50 5.12 4.78
N THR A 19 11.35 4.20 5.23
CA THR A 19 11.68 2.90 4.64
C THR A 19 12.92 2.81 3.73
N THR A 20 14.08 2.62 4.35
CA THR A 20 15.08 1.67 3.80
C THR A 20 14.89 0.27 4.38
N GLU A 21 13.65 -0.20 4.49
CA GLU A 21 13.44 -1.65 4.55
C GLU A 21 13.74 -2.19 3.15
N THR A 22 14.78 -3.00 3.04
CA THR A 22 15.03 -3.77 1.82
C THR A 22 13.94 -4.81 1.70
N ARG A 23 12.82 -4.42 1.10
CA ARG A 23 11.68 -5.29 0.85
C ARG A 23 12.10 -6.39 -0.11
N LEU A 24 11.76 -7.63 0.20
CA LEU A 24 11.94 -8.79 -0.68
C LEU A 24 10.66 -9.03 -1.49
N PRO A 25 10.74 -9.70 -2.65
CA PRO A 25 9.57 -10.24 -3.30
C PRO A 25 8.76 -11.14 -2.33
N PRO A 26 7.42 -11.08 -2.36
CA PRO A 26 6.59 -11.89 -1.47
C PRO A 26 6.73 -13.37 -1.81
N THR A 27 6.84 -14.22 -0.79
CA THR A 27 6.78 -15.67 -0.93
C THR A 27 5.33 -16.14 -1.06
N ALA A 28 5.11 -17.40 -1.46
CA ALA A 28 3.76 -17.99 -1.48
C ALA A 28 3.06 -17.91 -0.11
N LYS A 29 3.82 -18.07 0.98
CA LYS A 29 3.30 -17.93 2.36
C LYS A 29 2.88 -16.49 2.66
N ASP A 30 3.64 -15.50 2.18
CA ASP A 30 3.28 -14.09 2.36
C ASP A 30 1.98 -13.74 1.64
N ILE A 31 1.76 -14.31 0.46
CA ILE A 31 0.53 -14.16 -0.33
C ILE A 31 -0.67 -14.73 0.44
N GLU A 32 -0.57 -15.97 0.93
CA GLU A 32 -1.63 -16.62 1.70
C GLU A 32 -2.00 -15.82 2.96
N MET A 33 -0.99 -15.39 3.71
CA MET A 33 -1.19 -14.55 4.90
C MET A 33 -1.78 -13.18 4.54
N CYS A 34 -1.41 -12.61 3.39
CA CYS A 34 -1.97 -11.35 2.92
C CYS A 34 -3.46 -11.49 2.57
N GLN A 35 -3.86 -12.60 1.94
CA GLN A 35 -5.27 -12.89 1.67
C GLN A 35 -6.10 -12.94 2.94
N GLN A 36 -5.64 -13.67 3.96
CA GLN A 36 -6.33 -13.74 5.26
C GLN A 36 -6.45 -12.35 5.90
N ARG A 37 -5.39 -11.54 5.84
CA ARG A 37 -5.38 -10.20 6.43
C ARG A 37 -6.28 -9.23 5.70
N ILE A 38 -6.36 -9.28 4.37
CA ILE A 38 -7.30 -8.47 3.60
C ILE A 38 -8.74 -8.81 4.01
N ALA A 39 -9.06 -10.11 4.15
CA ALA A 39 -10.40 -10.53 4.56
C ALA A 39 -10.79 -10.06 5.97
N VAL A 40 -9.83 -9.95 6.89
CA VAL A 40 -10.09 -9.53 8.29
C VAL A 40 -10.06 -8.01 8.46
N LYS A 41 -9.13 -7.33 7.79
CA LYS A 41 -8.84 -5.90 8.03
C LYS A 41 -9.48 -4.96 7.00
N THR A 42 -10.12 -5.49 5.96
CA THR A 42 -10.74 -4.70 4.89
C THR A 42 -12.11 -5.29 4.52
N ASN A 43 -12.87 -4.56 3.70
CA ASN A 43 -14.11 -5.06 3.10
C ASN A 43 -13.94 -5.52 1.65
N TYR A 44 -12.70 -5.81 1.22
CA TYR A 44 -12.43 -6.36 -0.10
C TYR A 44 -12.63 -7.87 -0.11
N ILE A 45 -13.43 -8.37 -1.05
CA ILE A 45 -13.50 -9.79 -1.35
C ILE A 45 -12.43 -10.09 -2.39
N VAL A 46 -11.39 -10.82 -1.99
CA VAL A 46 -10.33 -11.28 -2.90
C VAL A 46 -10.89 -12.38 -3.80
N THR A 47 -10.84 -12.15 -5.11
CA THR A 47 -11.27 -13.14 -6.12
C THR A 47 -10.09 -13.84 -6.79
N ALA A 48 -8.94 -13.17 -6.86
CA ALA A 48 -7.65 -13.77 -7.21
C ALA A 48 -6.51 -12.92 -6.65
N MET A 49 -5.36 -13.55 -6.40
CA MET A 49 -4.17 -12.90 -5.87
C MET A 49 -2.90 -13.45 -6.54
N SER A 50 -1.93 -12.60 -6.86
CA SER A 50 -0.64 -12.99 -7.42
C SER A 50 0.48 -12.06 -6.95
N ASP A 51 1.72 -12.54 -6.93
CA ASP A 51 2.89 -11.71 -6.68
C ASP A 51 3.25 -10.82 -7.88
N ASN A 52 2.84 -11.15 -9.12
CA ASN A 52 3.38 -10.52 -10.34
C ASN A 52 4.92 -10.44 -10.28
N SER A 53 5.52 -11.61 -10.48
CA SER A 53 6.96 -11.86 -10.37
C SER A 53 7.86 -10.97 -11.26
N VAL A 54 7.31 -10.31 -12.29
CA VAL A 54 8.05 -9.35 -13.12
C VAL A 54 8.18 -8.01 -12.42
N ASP A 55 7.07 -7.46 -11.94
CA ASP A 55 7.06 -6.13 -11.29
C ASP A 55 7.83 -6.15 -9.97
N ASN A 56 7.72 -7.24 -9.20
CA ASN A 56 8.45 -7.41 -7.93
C ASN A 56 9.98 -7.44 -8.09
N LYS A 57 10.54 -7.52 -9.30
CA LYS A 57 11.98 -7.36 -9.52
C LYS A 57 12.45 -5.92 -9.28
N SER A 58 11.58 -4.95 -9.58
CA SER A 58 11.86 -3.53 -9.32
C SER A 58 11.87 -3.26 -7.82
N LYS A 59 12.90 -2.56 -7.33
CA LYS A 59 13.06 -2.20 -5.92
C LYS A 59 11.80 -1.52 -5.36
N ASP A 60 11.17 -0.65 -6.15
CA ASP A 60 10.01 0.14 -5.74
C ASP A 60 8.74 -0.69 -5.62
N ASN A 61 8.71 -1.86 -6.29
CA ASN A 61 7.56 -2.74 -6.32
C ASN A 61 7.70 -3.97 -5.40
N ARG A 62 8.84 -4.15 -4.72
CA ARG A 62 9.07 -5.31 -3.85
C ARG A 62 8.08 -5.36 -2.68
N GLY A 63 7.54 -6.54 -2.43
CA GLY A 63 6.63 -6.83 -1.33
C GLY A 63 5.17 -6.44 -1.58
N TRP A 64 4.85 -5.98 -2.80
CA TRP A 64 3.47 -5.83 -3.24
C TRP A 64 2.92 -7.16 -3.75
N VAL A 65 1.67 -7.42 -3.43
CA VAL A 65 0.87 -8.52 -3.95
C VAL A 65 -0.31 -7.91 -4.69
N TYR A 66 -0.58 -8.41 -5.87
CA TYR A 66 -1.61 -7.92 -6.76
C TYR A 66 -2.91 -8.69 -6.55
N VAL A 67 -4.00 -7.95 -6.46
CA VAL A 67 -5.29 -8.48 -5.99
C VAL A 67 -6.39 -8.05 -6.94
N ASN A 68 -7.04 -9.05 -7.53
CA ASN A 68 -8.36 -8.88 -8.11
C ASN A 68 -9.36 -8.88 -6.96
N TYR A 69 -10.15 -7.83 -6.85
CA TYR A 69 -11.12 -7.68 -5.78
C TYR A 69 -12.53 -7.44 -6.31
N GLN A 70 -13.50 -7.72 -5.45
CA GLN A 70 -14.85 -7.21 -5.55
C GLN A 70 -15.22 -6.47 -4.26
N LYS A 71 -15.78 -5.27 -4.41
CA LYS A 71 -16.31 -4.45 -3.29
C LYS A 71 -17.53 -3.67 -3.77
N ASP A 72 -18.64 -3.79 -3.07
CA ASP A 72 -19.87 -3.03 -3.35
C ASP A 72 -20.28 -3.11 -4.83
N ASN A 73 -20.23 -4.31 -5.41
CA ASN A 73 -20.46 -4.62 -6.84
C ASN A 73 -19.44 -4.07 -7.85
N ASN A 74 -18.40 -3.38 -7.40
CA ASN A 74 -17.28 -2.98 -8.24
C ASN A 74 -16.20 -4.05 -8.27
N ARG A 75 -15.63 -4.28 -9.45
CA ARG A 75 -14.47 -5.15 -9.64
C ARG A 75 -13.29 -4.31 -10.10
N GLY A 76 -12.10 -4.68 -9.64
CA GLY A 76 -10.90 -3.97 -10.01
C GLY A 76 -9.64 -4.69 -9.61
N TYR A 77 -8.54 -3.98 -9.78
CA TYR A 77 -7.20 -4.46 -9.49
C TYR A 77 -6.48 -3.46 -8.60
N LEU A 78 -5.95 -3.94 -7.48
CA LEU A 78 -5.17 -3.16 -6.53
C LEU A 78 -3.89 -3.90 -6.16
N LYS A 79 -2.90 -3.17 -5.66
CA LYS A 79 -1.73 -3.77 -5.02
C LYS A 79 -1.87 -3.64 -3.51
N PHE A 80 -1.59 -4.71 -2.79
CA PHE A 80 -1.57 -4.75 -1.34
C PHE A 80 -0.20 -5.14 -0.82
N ARG A 81 0.16 -4.59 0.34
CA ARG A 81 1.32 -5.02 1.10
C ARG A 81 0.86 -5.31 2.51
N CYS A 82 1.02 -6.55 2.92
CA CYS A 82 0.52 -7.03 4.19
C CYS A 82 1.68 -7.37 5.12
N ASN A 83 1.62 -6.91 6.36
CA ASN A 83 2.44 -7.45 7.45
C ASN A 83 1.55 -7.78 8.67
N VAL A 84 2.16 -8.23 9.77
CA VAL A 84 1.41 -8.66 10.96
C VAL A 84 0.55 -7.56 11.57
N ASN A 85 0.94 -6.31 11.40
CA ASN A 85 0.31 -5.15 12.02
C ASN A 85 -0.65 -4.43 11.05
N TYR A 86 -0.27 -4.30 9.78
CA TYR A 86 -0.97 -3.47 8.80
C TYR A 86 -1.26 -4.17 7.46
N VAL A 87 -2.24 -3.62 6.76
CA VAL A 87 -2.53 -3.87 5.34
C VAL A 87 -2.48 -2.53 4.63
N GLU A 88 -1.49 -2.35 3.77
CA GLU A 88 -1.31 -1.16 2.94
C GLU A 88 -1.90 -1.46 1.55
N VAL A 89 -2.58 -0.49 0.96
CA VAL A 89 -3.19 -0.62 -0.37
C VAL A 89 -2.73 0.52 -1.26
N TRP A 90 -2.28 0.17 -2.46
CA TRP A 90 -1.98 1.13 -3.52
C TRP A 90 -3.12 1.14 -4.53
N ALA A 91 -3.84 2.25 -4.62
CA ALA A 91 -4.68 2.58 -5.77
C ALA A 91 -4.13 3.85 -6.43
N ALA A 92 -4.10 3.89 -7.76
CA ALA A 92 -3.91 5.16 -8.46
C ALA A 92 -5.07 6.09 -8.07
N GLY A 93 -4.76 7.13 -7.26
CA GLY A 93 -5.75 8.04 -6.67
C GLY A 93 -6.13 7.79 -5.19
N ALA A 94 -5.54 6.82 -4.48
CA ALA A 94 -5.91 6.49 -3.08
C ALA A 94 -5.23 7.31 -1.97
N ALA A 95 -4.54 8.42 -2.27
CA ALA A 95 -4.11 9.37 -1.23
C ALA A 95 -5.28 10.00 -0.42
N MET A 96 -6.54 9.61 -0.71
CA MET A 96 -7.77 10.19 -0.17
C MET A 96 -8.56 9.24 0.76
N TRP A 97 -8.05 8.04 1.09
CA TRP A 97 -8.81 7.06 1.90
C TRP A 97 -8.03 6.39 3.04
N THR A 98 -6.91 6.96 3.49
CA THR A 98 -6.27 6.52 4.74
C THR A 98 -6.83 7.30 5.92
N GLY A 99 -7.93 6.79 6.48
CA GLY A 99 -8.49 7.21 7.76
C GLY A 99 -9.37 6.08 8.29
N LEU A 100 -8.82 5.29 9.20
CA LEU A 100 -9.60 4.52 10.17
C LEU A 100 -9.72 5.37 11.44
#